data_AF-X1EMP9-F1
#
_entry.id   AF-X1EMP9-F1
#
_cell.length_a   1.000
_cell.length_b   1.000
_cell.length_c   1.000
_cell.angle_alpha   90.00
_cell.angle_beta   90.00
_cell.angle_gamma   90.00
#
_symmetry.space_group_name_H-M   'P 1'
#
loop_
_entity.id
_entity.type
_entity.pdbx_description
1 polymer ?
#
loop_
_entity_poly.entity_id
_entity_poly.type
_entity_poly.pdbx_seq_one_letter_code
_entity_poly.pdbx_strand_id
1 'polypeptide(L)'
;TNGKAIIWIANNRLAIQDVYKHLIKDHDPKEVLLYYGDTKQEDRDFAKKAFKKGSGSSAKILVGNPAVGGYGLNLTGVNTVIYYVNSFDNEIRQQSEKRAHRIGQTRTVTYVDLIA
;
A
#
# COMPACT_ATOMS: atom_id res chain seq x y z
N THR A 1 -13.02 7.78 9.19
CA THR A 1 -11.84 8.62 8.84
C THR A 1 -11.49 8.39 7.37
N ASN A 2 -11.51 9.43 6.53
CA ASN A 2 -11.29 9.36 5.06
C ASN A 2 -9.80 9.22 4.66
N GLY A 3 -9.06 8.33 5.33
CA GLY A 3 -7.65 8.06 5.07
C GLY A 3 -7.44 6.88 4.13
N LYS A 4 -6.38 6.94 3.32
CA LYS A 4 -5.88 5.78 2.56
C LYS A 4 -4.63 5.26 3.27
N ALA A 5 -4.59 3.95 3.49
CA ALA A 5 -3.50 3.28 4.16
C ALA A 5 -2.77 2.33 3.22
N ILE A 6 -1.46 2.19 3.41
CA ILE A 6 -0.65 1.17 2.76
C ILE A 6 -0.03 0.28 3.83
N ILE A 7 -0.01 -1.01 3.57
CA ILE A 7 0.69 -2.02 4.37
C ILE A 7 1.76 -2.66 3.49
N TRP A 8 3.02 -2.38 3.81
CA TRP A 8 4.18 -2.96 3.17
C TRP A 8 4.63 -4.21 3.91
N ILE A 9 4.77 -5.30 3.16
CA ILE A 9 5.29 -6.57 3.63
C ILE A 9 6.41 -7.00 2.69
N ALA A 10 7.65 -6.80 3.12
CA ALA A 10 8.80 -7.22 2.34
C ALA A 10 8.96 -8.76 2.37
N ASN A 11 9.27 -9.33 1.21
CA ASN A 11 9.76 -10.71 1.04
C ASN A 11 8.90 -11.84 1.66
N ASN A 12 7.62 -11.60 1.95
CA ASN A 12 6.73 -12.62 2.50
C ASN A 12 5.35 -12.60 1.84
N ARG A 13 5.17 -13.40 0.78
CA ARG A 13 3.93 -13.47 0.00
C ARG A 13 2.77 -14.10 0.77
N LEU A 14 3.07 -15.08 1.63
CA LEU A 14 2.07 -15.73 2.47
C LEU A 14 1.50 -14.74 3.49
N ALA A 15 2.36 -13.94 4.13
CA ALA A 15 1.92 -12.88 5.02
C ALA A 15 1.05 -11.84 4.30
N ILE A 16 1.33 -11.48 3.05
CA ILE A 16 0.46 -10.60 2.24
C ILE A 16 -0.95 -11.20 2.11
N GLN A 17 -1.03 -12.49 1.78
CA GLN A 17 -2.30 -13.20 1.65
C GLN A 17 -3.03 -13.31 2.99
N ASP A 18 -2.32 -13.59 4.06
CA ASP A 18 -2.92 -13.74 5.39
C ASP A 18 -3.42 -12.41 5.94
N VAL A 19 -2.66 -11.32 5.77
CA VAL A 19 -3.11 -9.96 6.11
C VAL A 19 -4.34 -9.59 5.28
N TYR A 20 -4.33 -9.86 3.97
CA TYR A 20 -5.50 -9.60 3.12
C TYR A 20 -6.74 -10.36 3.61
N LYS A 21 -6.62 -11.67 3.88
CA LYS A 21 -7.71 -12.50 4.40
C LYS A 21 -8.26 -11.99 5.73
N HIS A 22 -7.41 -11.39 6.58
CA HIS A 22 -7.85 -10.79 7.83
C HIS A 22 -8.58 -9.47 7.58
N LEU A 23 -8.05 -8.61 6.72
CA LEU A 23 -8.67 -7.30 6.43
C LEU A 23 -10.06 -7.43 5.81
N ILE A 24 -10.28 -8.40 4.92
CA ILE A 24 -11.60 -8.59 4.28
C ILE A 24 -12.67 -9.15 5.22
N LYS A 25 -12.34 -9.50 6.47
CA LYS A 25 -13.34 -9.86 7.49
C LYS A 25 -14.07 -8.63 8.01
N ASP A 26 -13.34 -7.50 8.11
CA ASP A 26 -13.83 -6.25 8.69
C ASP A 26 -14.03 -5.14 7.65
N HIS A 27 -13.50 -5.32 6.43
CA HIS A 27 -13.61 -4.38 5.32
C HIS A 27 -14.25 -5.04 4.10
N ASP A 28 -14.99 -4.26 3.30
CA ASP A 28 -15.48 -4.74 2.00
C ASP A 28 -14.26 -5.09 1.11
N PRO A 29 -14.24 -6.28 0.46
CA PRO A 29 -13.15 -6.70 -0.41
C PRO A 29 -12.76 -5.68 -1.50
N LYS A 30 -13.68 -4.82 -1.93
CA LYS A 30 -13.43 -3.74 -2.91
C LYS A 30 -12.64 -2.57 -2.35
N GLU A 31 -12.52 -2.48 -1.01
CA GLU A 31 -11.74 -1.45 -0.33
C GLU A 31 -10.28 -1.86 -0.13
N VAL A 32 -9.97 -3.16 -0.22
CA VAL A 32 -8.65 -3.75 0.04
C VAL A 32 -8.04 -4.26 -1.26
N LEU A 33 -6.92 -3.66 -1.66
CA LEU A 33 -6.22 -4.01 -2.89
C LEU A 33 -4.91 -4.75 -2.60
N LEU A 34 -4.59 -5.71 -3.45
CA LEU A 34 -3.32 -6.43 -3.43
C LEU A 34 -2.37 -5.87 -4.50
N TYR A 35 -1.09 -5.69 -4.15
CA TYR A 35 -0.07 -5.26 -5.11
C TYR A 35 1.30 -5.90 -4.82
N TYR A 36 1.54 -7.07 -5.39
CA TYR A 36 2.78 -7.84 -5.21
C TYR A 36 3.06 -8.74 -6.43
N GLY A 37 4.11 -9.56 -6.35
CA GLY A 37 4.63 -10.37 -7.46
C GLY A 37 3.58 -11.20 -8.21
N ASP A 38 2.61 -11.79 -7.51
CA ASP A 38 1.61 -12.68 -8.11
C ASP A 38 0.29 -11.97 -8.45
N THR A 39 0.19 -10.66 -8.23
CA THR A 39 -0.97 -9.88 -8.67
C THR A 39 -1.01 -9.85 -10.20
N LYS A 40 -2.12 -10.27 -10.80
CA LYS A 40 -2.33 -10.26 -12.25
C LYS A 40 -2.20 -8.85 -12.81
N GLN A 41 -1.79 -8.72 -14.06
CA GLN A 41 -1.57 -7.41 -14.68
C GLN A 41 -2.83 -6.53 -14.66
N GLU A 42 -4.00 -7.12 -14.94
CA GLU A 42 -5.29 -6.44 -14.88
C GLU A 42 -5.60 -5.87 -13.49
N ASP A 43 -5.36 -6.67 -12.45
CA ASP A 43 -5.54 -6.28 -11.05
C ASP A 43 -4.56 -5.18 -10.63
N ARG A 44 -3.31 -5.23 -11.12
CA ARG A 44 -2.32 -4.17 -10.90
C ARG A 44 -2.76 -2.85 -11.52
N ASP A 45 -3.28 -2.88 -12.74
CA ASP A 45 -3.71 -1.68 -13.44
C ASP A 45 -5.01 -1.12 -12.85
N PHE A 46 -5.91 -1.99 -12.40
CA PHE A 46 -7.05 -1.60 -11.58
C PHE A 46 -6.60 -0.92 -10.28
N ALA A 47 -5.66 -1.53 -9.54
CA ALA A 47 -5.17 -1.00 -8.28
C ALA A 47 -4.52 0.39 -8.47
N LYS A 48 -3.68 0.57 -9.50
CA LYS A 48 -3.11 1.89 -9.85
C LYS A 48 -4.19 2.94 -10.08
N LYS A 49 -5.24 2.61 -10.85
CA LYS A 49 -6.34 3.53 -11.18
C LYS A 49 -7.18 3.86 -9.94
N ALA A 50 -7.57 2.83 -9.18
CA ALA A 50 -8.39 2.97 -7.98
C ALA A 50 -7.68 3.78 -6.90
N PHE A 51 -6.40 3.49 -6.63
CA PHE A 51 -5.65 4.21 -5.62
C PHE A 51 -5.33 5.66 -6.02
N LYS A 52 -5.11 5.93 -7.32
CA LYS A 52 -4.90 7.29 -7.86
C LYS A 52 -6.13 8.21 -7.74
N LYS A 53 -7.36 7.69 -7.85
CA LYS A 53 -8.59 8.49 -7.98
C LYS A 53 -8.97 9.34 -6.73
N GLY A 54 -8.09 9.43 -5.73
CA GLY A 54 -8.33 10.24 -4.53
C GLY A 54 -9.60 9.82 -3.78
N SER A 55 -10.41 10.79 -3.38
CA SER A 55 -11.66 10.63 -2.60
C SER A 55 -12.83 9.97 -3.36
N GLY A 56 -12.70 9.73 -4.66
CA GLY A 56 -13.76 9.13 -5.50
C GLY A 56 -13.61 7.62 -5.76
N SER A 57 -12.75 6.92 -5.01
CA SER A 57 -12.59 5.46 -5.10
C SER A 57 -12.96 4.80 -3.77
N SER A 58 -13.56 3.61 -3.85
CA SER A 58 -13.79 2.73 -2.70
C SER A 58 -12.49 2.19 -2.10
N ALA A 59 -11.38 2.21 -2.84
CA ALA A 59 -10.11 1.66 -2.39
C ALA A 59 -9.51 2.52 -1.25
N LYS A 60 -9.39 1.91 -0.08
CA LYS A 60 -8.87 2.53 1.15
C LYS A 60 -7.55 1.93 1.60
N ILE A 61 -7.36 0.63 1.39
CA ILE A 61 -6.20 -0.11 1.89
C ILE A 61 -5.49 -0.78 0.71
N LEU A 62 -4.17 -0.64 0.66
CA LEU A 62 -3.31 -1.38 -0.26
C LEU A 62 -2.33 -2.23 0.52
N VAL A 63 -2.31 -3.54 0.27
CA VAL A 63 -1.36 -4.49 0.86
C VAL A 63 -0.42 -4.97 -0.22
N GLY A 64 0.88 -4.85 -0.01
CA GLY A 64 1.82 -5.16 -1.07
C GLY A 64 3.26 -5.35 -0.63
N ASN A 65 4.10 -5.68 -1.61
CA ASN A 65 5.54 -5.70 -1.43
C ASN A 65 6.12 -4.36 -1.87
N PRO A 66 6.89 -3.65 -1.02
CA PRO A 66 7.45 -2.33 -1.37
C PRO A 66 8.38 -2.37 -2.58
N ALA A 67 9.09 -3.48 -2.83
CA ALA A 67 9.94 -3.64 -4.02
C ALA A 67 9.14 -3.66 -5.33
N VAL A 68 7.91 -4.19 -5.30
CA VAL A 68 6.99 -4.18 -6.45
C VAL A 68 6.22 -2.86 -6.52
N GLY A 69 5.81 -2.33 -5.36
CA GLY A 69 5.03 -1.11 -5.21
C GLY A 69 5.78 0.20 -5.48
N GLY A 70 7.10 0.23 -5.31
CA GLY A 70 7.95 1.40 -5.53
C GLY A 70 8.00 1.88 -7.00
N TYR A 71 7.72 0.97 -7.93
CA TYR A 71 7.75 1.22 -9.38
C TYR A 71 6.32 1.27 -9.94
N GLY A 72 5.69 2.45 -9.91
CA GLY A 72 4.51 2.76 -10.71
C GLY A 72 3.18 2.96 -9.99
N LEU A 73 3.13 2.87 -8.66
CA LEU A 73 1.97 3.30 -7.88
C LEU A 73 2.02 4.82 -7.61
N ASN A 74 0.89 5.50 -7.82
CA ASN A 74 0.71 6.86 -7.34
C ASN A 74 0.11 6.83 -5.94
N LEU A 75 0.90 7.23 -4.93
CA LEU A 75 0.52 7.19 -3.52
C LEU A 75 0.10 8.57 -2.98
N THR A 76 -0.14 9.54 -3.87
CA THR A 76 -0.69 10.84 -3.48
C THR A 76 -2.05 10.66 -2.81
N GLY A 77 -2.23 11.27 -1.64
CA GLY A 77 -3.42 11.13 -0.81
C GLY A 77 -3.33 10.02 0.24
N VAL A 78 -2.28 9.21 0.27
CA VAL A 78 -2.02 8.27 1.38
C VAL A 78 -1.60 9.06 2.61
N ASN A 79 -2.09 8.66 3.77
CA ASN A 79 -1.78 9.31 5.04
C ASN A 79 -1.26 8.34 6.11
N THR A 80 -1.33 7.03 5.86
CA THR A 80 -0.74 6.04 6.75
C THR A 80 0.02 5.01 5.92
N VAL A 81 1.28 4.77 6.28
CA VAL A 81 2.12 3.72 5.71
C VAL A 81 2.59 2.85 6.86
N ILE A 82 2.26 1.57 6.81
CA ILE A 82 2.60 0.58 7.83
C ILE A 82 3.62 -0.39 7.22
N TYR A 83 4.79 -0.50 7.81
CA TYR A 83 5.76 -1.54 7.48
C TYR A 83 5.54 -2.72 8.43
N TYR A 84 4.81 -3.72 7.95
CA TYR A 84 4.55 -4.95 8.69
C TYR A 84 5.79 -5.85 8.75
N VAL A 85 6.52 -5.92 7.63
CA VAL A 85 7.87 -6.51 7.56
C VAL A 85 8.73 -5.56 6.75
N ASN A 86 9.80 -5.06 7.36
CA ASN A 86 10.76 -4.19 6.71
C ASN A 86 11.69 -4.96 5.77
N SER A 87 12.08 -4.31 4.67
CA SER A 87 13.22 -4.76 3.87
C SER A 87 14.52 -4.31 4.56
N PHE A 88 15.58 -5.10 4.45
CA PHE A 88 16.94 -4.69 4.83
C PHE A 88 17.51 -3.64 3.86
N ASP A 89 16.89 -3.48 2.69
CA ASP A 89 17.28 -2.49 1.69
C ASP A 89 16.66 -1.12 2.01
N ASN A 90 17.52 -0.21 2.44
CA ASN A 90 17.16 1.17 2.76
C ASN A 90 16.74 1.98 1.52
N GLU A 91 17.21 1.64 0.32
CA GLU A 91 16.84 2.34 -0.91
C GLU A 91 15.37 2.06 -1.25
N ILE A 92 14.94 0.80 -1.16
CA ILE A 92 13.54 0.41 -1.36
C ILE A 92 12.62 1.17 -0.40
N ARG A 93 13.02 1.27 0.88
CA ARG A 93 12.26 2.03 1.88
C ARG A 93 12.18 3.50 1.50
N GLN A 94 13.31 4.17 1.32
CA GLN A 94 13.37 5.59 0.98
C GLN A 94 12.58 5.91 -0.29
N GLN A 95 12.64 5.03 -1.30
CA GLN A 95 11.89 5.19 -2.53
C GLN A 95 10.38 5.14 -2.25
N SER A 96 9.92 4.19 -1.44
CA SER A 96 8.51 4.07 -1.07
C SER A 96 8.01 5.29 -0.27
N GLU A 97 8.83 5.84 0.62
CA GLU A 97 8.50 7.04 1.40
C GLU A 97 8.37 8.28 0.52
N LYS A 98 9.32 8.50 -0.41
CA LYS A 98 9.28 9.59 -1.40
C LYS A 98 8.04 9.54 -2.31
N ARG A 99 7.41 8.37 -2.47
CA ARG A 99 6.15 8.25 -3.24
C ARG A 99 4.94 8.71 -2.43
N ALA A 100 4.91 8.45 -1.13
CA ALA A 100 3.84 8.90 -0.24
C ALA A 100 3.99 10.40 0.10
N HIS A 101 5.22 10.84 0.40
CA HIS A 101 5.60 12.24 0.53
C HIS A 101 5.92 12.85 -0.83
N ARG A 102 4.88 13.19 -1.59
CA ARG A 102 5.02 13.85 -2.89
C ARG A 102 4.54 15.30 -2.84
N ILE A 103 5.19 16.18 -3.60
CA ILE A 103 4.78 17.58 -3.82
C ILE A 103 3.31 17.59 -4.29
N GLY A 104 2.43 18.26 -3.53
CA GLY A 104 0.97 18.27 -3.74
C GLY A 104 0.16 17.49 -2.70
N GLN A 105 0.81 16.74 -1.81
CA GLN A 105 0.15 16.17 -0.62
C GLN A 105 0.03 17.24 0.47
N THR A 106 -1.19 17.51 0.92
CA THR A 106 -1.47 18.49 1.99
C THR A 106 -1.62 17.86 3.38
N ARG A 107 -1.70 16.53 3.44
CA ARG A 107 -1.89 15.77 4.69
C ARG A 107 -0.59 15.14 5.14
N THR A 108 -0.32 15.18 6.44
CA THR A 108 0.79 14.46 7.07
C THR A 108 0.68 12.96 6.78
N VAL A 109 1.79 12.34 6.40
CA VAL A 109 1.92 10.90 6.25
C VAL A 109 2.51 10.34 7.54
N THR A 110 1.81 9.39 8.15
CA THR A 110 2.28 8.68 9.35
C THR A 110 2.92 7.37 8.93
N TYR A 111 4.16 7.14 9.36
CA TYR A 111 4.85 5.86 9.20
C TYR A 111 4.77 5.07 10.49
N VAL A 112 4.41 3.80 10.39
CA VAL A 112 4.37 2.86 11.51
C VAL A 112 5.22 1.66 11.17
N ASP A 113 6.23 1.39 11.99
CA ASP A 113 7.07 0.20 11.90
C ASP A 113 6.61 -0.82 12.94
N LEU A 114 6.20 -1.99 12.48
CA LEU A 114 5.91 -3.09 13.39
C LEU A 114 7.20 -3.86 13.67
N ILE A 115 7.54 -3.93 14.95
CA ILE A 115 8.69 -4.66 15.48
C ILE A 115 8.15 -5.68 16.49
N ALA A 116 8.71 -6.88 16.49
CA ALA A 116 8.38 -7.98 17.39
C ALA A 116 9.65 -8.51 18.04
#